data_AF-W5YV70-F1
#
_entry.id   AF-W5YV70-F1
#
_cell.length_a   1.000
_cell.length_b   1.000
_cell.length_c   1.000
_cell.angle_alpha   90.00
_cell.angle_beta   90.00
_cell.angle_gamma   90.00
#
_symmetry.space_group_name_H-M   'P 1'
#
loop_
_entity.id
_entity.type
_entity.pdbx_description
1 polymer ?
#
loop_
_entity_poly.entity_id
_entity_poly.type
_entity_poly.pdbx_seq_one_letter_code
_entity_poly.pdbx_strand_id
1 'polypeptide(L)'
;MGLTPSNDGTRYTSARNPMDFLQHVISSNQVDSFNRGRRLMRDSMNSGDPATYNTPDKNAQIHFTETGGNNGTEPEPDQIWVYPLLDWTSNPQLNKIFRSFQFIARAPDQNDSSPSEIASAFWSGRFANESFSVSGYNRPEFASLSFTGRSLGHGELFQEFIRNKSDMLTFLDTSGITVDGQEPDCIRVRVDYEAAEVRVFTSSGEDPTIEDDETGETSPNPAHCGNQQNGSEAIFYQSVTIDERQ
;
A
#
# COMPACT_ATOMS: atom_id res chain seq x y z
N MET A 1 -9.76 11.15 2.59
CA MET A 1 -8.37 11.58 2.31
C MET A 1 -8.42 12.57 1.18
N GLY A 2 -7.96 13.80 1.41
CA GLY A 2 -8.16 14.91 0.47
C GLY A 2 -7.47 14.66 -0.87
N LEU A 3 -8.26 14.39 -1.90
CA LEU A 3 -7.83 14.51 -3.29
C LEU A 3 -8.24 15.89 -3.78
N THR A 4 -7.31 16.59 -4.41
CA THR A 4 -7.63 17.86 -5.07
C THR A 4 -7.72 17.58 -6.56
N PRO A 5 -8.91 17.57 -7.16
CA PRO A 5 -9.04 17.44 -8.60
C PRO A 5 -8.46 18.68 -9.28
N SER A 6 -8.00 18.52 -10.52
CA SER A 6 -7.73 19.65 -11.39
C SER A 6 -9.02 20.39 -11.75
N ASN A 7 -8.88 21.63 -12.22
CA ASN A 7 -10.01 22.47 -12.61
C ASN A 7 -10.91 21.84 -13.70
N ASP A 8 -10.35 20.97 -14.55
CA ASP A 8 -11.07 20.23 -15.59
C ASP A 8 -11.60 18.87 -15.12
N GLY A 9 -11.32 18.46 -13.87
CA GLY A 9 -11.79 17.21 -13.27
C GLY A 9 -11.18 15.94 -13.86
N THR A 10 -10.21 16.05 -14.77
CA THR A 10 -9.63 14.91 -15.49
C THR A 10 -8.44 14.25 -14.77
N ARG A 11 -7.89 14.94 -13.77
CA ARG A 11 -6.72 14.49 -13.00
C ARG A 11 -6.82 14.97 -11.56
N TYR A 12 -5.94 14.46 -10.72
CA TYR A 12 -5.73 14.97 -9.36
C TYR A 12 -4.39 15.72 -9.30
N THR A 13 -4.39 16.90 -8.69
CA THR A 13 -3.20 17.76 -8.53
C THR A 13 -2.48 17.55 -7.20
N SER A 14 -3.19 17.05 -6.19
CA SER A 14 -2.61 16.68 -4.90
C SER A 14 -3.44 15.59 -4.23
N ALA A 15 -2.76 14.76 -3.44
CA ALA A 15 -3.36 13.71 -2.65
C ALA A 15 -2.75 13.70 -1.24
N ARG A 16 -3.58 13.59 -0.22
CA ARG A 16 -3.14 13.35 1.17
C ARG A 16 -2.97 11.84 1.37
N ASN A 17 -1.72 11.36 1.32
CA ASN A 17 -1.39 9.95 1.39
C ASN A 17 -0.74 9.57 2.75
N PRO A 18 -1.42 8.82 3.64
CA PRO A 18 -0.90 8.38 4.93
C PRO A 18 0.32 7.48 4.81
N MET A 19 0.47 6.75 3.71
CA MET A 19 1.63 5.91 3.51
C MET A 19 2.86 6.76 3.19
N ASP A 20 2.73 7.72 2.27
CA ASP A 20 3.84 8.59 1.87
C ASP A 20 4.28 9.50 3.02
N PHE A 21 3.33 10.01 3.81
CA PHE A 21 3.63 10.87 4.95
C PHE A 21 4.52 10.18 5.98
N LEU A 22 4.14 8.99 6.47
CA LEU A 22 4.97 8.28 7.46
C LEU A 22 6.34 7.91 6.87
N GLN A 23 6.38 7.48 5.62
CA GLN A 23 7.65 7.20 4.94
C GLN A 23 8.54 8.44 4.86
N HIS A 24 7.96 9.60 4.55
CA HIS A 24 8.67 10.88 4.56
C HIS A 24 9.21 11.21 5.94
N VAL A 25 8.40 11.12 7.00
CA VAL A 25 8.85 11.40 8.38
C VAL A 25 9.99 10.46 8.78
N ILE A 26 9.89 9.16 8.50
CA ILE A 26 10.97 8.19 8.74
C ILE A 26 12.24 8.62 7.98
N SER A 27 12.11 9.02 6.70
CA SER A 27 13.26 9.41 5.88
C SER A 27 13.93 10.71 6.33
N SER A 28 13.16 11.64 6.92
CA SER A 28 13.62 12.96 7.35
C SER A 28 14.65 12.93 8.47
N ASN A 29 14.74 11.80 9.19
CA ASN A 29 15.58 11.61 10.38
C ASN A 29 15.24 12.53 11.56
N GLN A 30 14.08 13.21 11.55
CA GLN A 30 13.70 14.15 12.62
C GLN A 30 13.20 13.46 13.89
N VAL A 31 12.79 12.19 13.80
CA VAL A 31 12.24 11.44 14.94
C VAL A 31 13.25 10.41 15.45
N ASP A 32 13.81 10.65 16.64
CA ASP A 32 14.86 9.81 17.22
C ASP A 32 14.46 8.36 17.43
N SER A 33 13.21 8.09 17.80
CA SER A 33 12.74 6.71 17.96
C SER A 33 12.80 5.92 16.65
N PHE A 34 12.45 6.55 15.51
CA PHE A 34 12.56 5.92 14.19
C PHE A 34 14.03 5.70 13.80
N ASN A 35 14.89 6.65 14.15
CA ASN A 35 16.35 6.52 13.95
C ASN A 35 16.91 5.33 14.75
N ARG A 36 16.48 5.16 16.01
CA ARG A 36 16.90 4.02 16.86
C ARG A 36 16.48 2.68 16.28
N GLY A 37 15.24 2.55 15.79
CA GLY A 37 14.77 1.33 15.13
C GLY A 37 15.65 0.95 13.93
N ARG A 38 15.95 1.92 13.04
CA ARG A 38 16.82 1.67 11.88
C ARG A 38 18.26 1.32 12.25
N ARG A 39 18.83 1.98 13.27
CA ARG A 39 20.16 1.64 13.79
C ARG A 39 20.19 0.22 14.35
N LEU A 40 19.17 -0.18 15.12
CA LEU A 40 19.06 -1.54 15.62
C LEU A 40 19.06 -2.57 14.48
N MET A 41 18.33 -2.33 13.39
CA MET A 41 18.35 -3.22 12.22
C MET A 41 19.75 -3.33 11.64
N ARG A 42 20.46 -2.21 11.49
CA ARG A 42 21.84 -2.19 10.97
C ARG A 42 22.81 -2.92 11.89
N ASP A 43 22.74 -2.67 13.20
CA ASP A 43 23.60 -3.29 14.21
C ASP A 43 23.37 -4.80 14.27
N SER A 44 22.11 -5.24 14.19
CA SER A 44 21.71 -6.64 14.09
C SER A 44 22.30 -7.34 12.87
N MET A 45 22.26 -6.71 11.69
CA MET A 45 22.88 -7.28 10.49
C MET A 45 24.41 -7.40 10.61
N ASN A 46 25.05 -6.51 11.37
CA ASN A 46 26.50 -6.56 11.61
C ASN A 46 26.89 -7.62 12.66
N SER A 47 26.09 -7.79 13.71
CA SER A 47 26.37 -8.78 14.76
C SER A 47 25.99 -10.21 14.34
N GLY A 48 25.05 -10.35 13.41
CA GLY A 48 24.50 -11.64 12.99
C GLY A 48 23.31 -12.11 13.85
N ASP A 49 22.87 -11.31 14.82
CA ASP A 49 21.75 -11.64 15.71
C ASP A 49 20.46 -10.98 15.21
N PRO A 50 19.35 -11.71 14.99
CA PRO A 50 18.09 -11.10 14.55
C PRO A 50 17.53 -10.13 15.60
N ALA A 51 16.84 -9.08 15.14
CA ALA A 51 16.24 -8.08 16.01
C ALA A 51 14.87 -7.62 15.50
N THR A 52 14.04 -7.17 16.45
CA THR A 52 12.74 -6.55 16.17
C THR A 52 12.61 -5.25 16.95
N TYR A 53 12.03 -4.23 16.30
CA TYR A 53 11.69 -2.95 16.90
C TYR A 53 10.30 -2.54 16.43
N ASN A 54 9.31 -2.61 17.32
CA ASN A 54 7.94 -2.30 16.97
C ASN A 54 7.18 -1.52 18.04
N THR A 55 6.08 -0.91 17.63
CA THR A 55 5.19 -0.15 18.51
C THR A 55 4.38 -1.03 19.47
N PRO A 56 3.83 -2.21 19.09
CA PRO A 56 3.06 -3.05 20.01
C PRO A 56 3.86 -3.54 21.24
N ASP A 57 5.09 -4.02 21.05
CA ASP A 57 5.95 -4.52 22.14
C ASP A 57 6.34 -3.41 23.13
N LYS A 58 6.16 -2.15 22.73
CA LYS A 58 6.44 -0.96 23.54
C LYS A 58 5.18 -0.29 24.08
N ASN A 59 3.99 -0.87 23.83
CA ASN A 59 2.70 -0.28 24.14
C ASN A 59 2.62 1.19 23.66
N ALA A 60 3.11 1.43 22.45
CA ALA A 60 3.24 2.76 21.86
C ALA A 60 2.33 2.92 20.65
N GLN A 61 1.98 4.17 20.34
CA GLN A 61 1.24 4.54 19.14
C GLN A 61 1.84 5.81 18.56
N ILE A 62 1.86 5.93 17.23
CA ILE A 62 2.37 7.12 16.54
C ILE A 62 1.16 7.95 16.10
N HIS A 63 1.17 9.24 16.47
CA HIS A 63 0.12 10.19 16.12
C HIS A 63 0.77 11.44 15.56
N PHE A 64 0.20 11.96 14.47
CA PHE A 64 0.53 13.27 13.95
C PHE A 64 -0.72 14.13 13.87
N THR A 65 -0.57 15.38 14.27
CA THR A 65 -1.63 16.37 14.26
C THR A 65 -1.13 17.58 13.49
N GLU A 66 -1.88 18.01 12.48
CA GLU A 66 -1.58 19.25 11.79
C GLU A 66 -1.95 20.44 12.68
N THR A 67 -0.96 21.29 12.98
CA THR A 67 -1.12 22.45 13.87
C THR A 67 -1.16 23.78 13.13
N GLY A 68 -0.92 23.78 11.81
CA GLY A 68 -0.92 24.97 10.97
C GLY A 68 -2.32 25.28 10.42
N GLY A 69 -2.82 26.50 10.66
CA GLY A 69 -4.06 27.01 10.05
C GLY A 69 -5.28 27.10 10.98
N ASN A 70 -5.23 26.50 12.17
CA ASN A 70 -6.43 26.33 12.99
C ASN A 70 -6.68 27.44 14.03
N ASN A 71 -5.86 28.49 14.16
CA ASN A 71 -6.11 29.61 15.12
C ASN A 71 -6.51 29.18 16.55
N GLY A 72 -6.10 27.99 17.01
CA GLY A 72 -6.47 27.42 18.32
C GLY A 72 -7.73 26.53 18.33
N THR A 73 -8.37 26.22 17.20
CA THR A 73 -9.41 25.18 17.11
C THR A 73 -8.81 23.78 17.12
N GLU A 74 -9.60 22.81 17.57
CA GLU A 74 -9.26 21.39 17.53
C GLU A 74 -9.03 20.96 16.06
N PRO A 75 -8.00 20.14 15.78
CA PRO A 75 -7.78 19.56 14.46
C PRO A 75 -8.99 18.74 13.99
N GLU A 76 -9.39 18.95 12.74
CA GLU A 76 -10.43 18.16 12.09
C GLU A 76 -10.00 16.69 11.97
N PRO A 77 -10.95 15.74 11.84
CA PRO A 77 -10.62 14.31 11.76
C PRO A 77 -9.60 13.93 10.68
N ASP A 78 -9.59 14.64 9.55
CA ASP A 78 -8.64 14.42 8.45
C ASP A 78 -7.28 15.11 8.69
N GLN A 79 -7.11 15.88 9.75
CA GLN A 79 -5.85 16.50 10.20
C GLN A 79 -5.11 15.67 11.25
N ILE A 80 -5.65 14.50 11.61
CA ILE A 80 -5.07 13.57 12.59
C ILE A 80 -4.71 12.25 11.89
N TRP A 81 -3.47 11.82 12.04
CA TRP A 81 -2.92 10.65 11.36
C TRP A 81 -2.42 9.66 12.41
N VAL A 82 -3.03 8.48 12.43
CA VAL A 82 -2.81 7.48 13.48
C VAL A 82 -2.17 6.23 12.90
N TYR A 83 -1.03 5.84 13.47
CA TYR A 83 -0.29 4.65 13.10
C TYR A 83 -0.09 3.74 14.32
N PRO A 84 -0.95 2.73 14.52
CA PRO A 84 -0.81 1.78 15.63
C PRO A 84 0.37 0.83 15.47
N LEU A 85 0.78 0.58 14.22
CA LEU A 85 1.88 -0.31 13.90
C LEU A 85 2.96 0.45 13.15
N LEU A 86 4.18 0.39 13.67
CA LEU A 86 5.42 0.47 12.91
C LEU A 86 6.29 -0.67 13.41
N ASP A 87 6.64 -1.59 12.53
CA ASP A 87 7.50 -2.75 12.82
C ASP A 87 8.74 -2.71 11.92
N TRP A 88 9.87 -2.99 12.53
CA TRP A 88 11.13 -3.24 11.88
C TRP A 88 11.66 -4.58 12.36
N THR A 89 11.98 -5.48 11.43
CA THR A 89 12.55 -6.79 11.75
C THR A 89 13.74 -7.07 10.84
N SER A 90 14.86 -7.50 11.42
CA SER A 90 16.06 -7.92 10.69
C SER A 90 16.20 -9.43 10.75
N ASN A 91 16.58 -10.01 9.62
CA ASN A 91 16.91 -11.42 9.51
C ASN A 91 18.30 -11.58 8.86
N PRO A 92 19.36 -11.69 9.68
CA PRO A 92 20.73 -11.89 9.21
C PRO A 92 20.92 -13.14 8.35
N GLN A 93 20.20 -14.23 8.63
CA GLN A 93 20.30 -15.48 7.86
C GLN A 93 19.78 -15.31 6.42
N LEU A 94 18.71 -14.54 6.24
CA LEU A 94 18.18 -14.21 4.92
C LEU A 94 18.91 -13.03 4.27
N ASN A 95 19.78 -12.35 5.03
CA ASN A 95 20.42 -11.10 4.63
C ASN A 95 19.38 -10.01 4.24
N LYS A 96 18.29 -9.90 5.00
CA LYS A 96 17.16 -8.98 4.72
C LYS A 96 16.70 -8.23 5.95
N ILE A 97 16.15 -7.05 5.69
CA ILE A 97 15.43 -6.23 6.66
C ILE A 97 14.00 -6.06 6.16
N PHE A 98 13.05 -6.09 7.07
CA PHE A 98 11.63 -5.93 6.82
C PHE A 98 11.13 -4.71 7.57
N ARG A 99 10.21 -3.98 6.96
CA ARG A 99 9.44 -2.92 7.62
C ARG A 99 7.97 -3.14 7.32
N SER A 100 7.12 -2.92 8.29
CA SER A 100 5.70 -2.73 8.05
C SER A 100 5.15 -1.59 8.89
N PHE A 101 4.03 -1.02 8.45
CA PHE A 101 3.29 -0.07 9.25
C PHE A 101 1.82 -0.06 8.84
N GLN A 102 0.97 0.35 9.77
CA GLN A 102 -0.46 0.44 9.56
C GLN A 102 -0.93 1.86 9.83
N PHE A 103 -1.82 2.35 9.00
CA PHE A 103 -2.64 3.53 9.22
C PHE A 103 -4.07 3.10 9.51
N ILE A 104 -4.70 3.78 10.47
CA ILE A 104 -6.13 3.65 10.73
C ILE A 104 -6.73 5.05 10.74
N ALA A 105 -7.74 5.27 9.90
CA ALA A 105 -8.51 6.50 9.92
C ALA A 105 -9.38 6.53 11.19
N ARG A 106 -9.61 7.73 11.73
CA ARG A 106 -10.56 7.92 12.82
C ARG A 106 -11.94 7.41 12.40
N ALA A 107 -12.69 6.84 13.34
CA ALA A 107 -14.09 6.57 13.14
C ALA A 107 -14.81 7.89 12.80
N PRO A 108 -15.65 7.92 11.76
CA PRO A 108 -16.34 9.14 11.38
C PRO A 108 -17.36 9.48 12.46
N ASP A 109 -17.57 10.77 12.69
CA ASP A 109 -18.65 11.23 13.56
C ASP A 109 -20.00 10.90 12.89
N GLN A 110 -21.06 10.66 13.68
CA GLN A 110 -22.37 10.26 13.14
C GLN A 110 -22.97 11.29 12.14
N ASN A 111 -22.52 12.54 12.23
CA ASN A 111 -22.97 13.64 11.37
C ASN A 111 -21.95 14.00 10.28
N ASP A 112 -20.86 13.23 10.14
CA ASP A 112 -19.90 13.45 9.06
C ASP A 112 -20.54 13.00 7.73
N SER A 113 -20.92 13.97 6.91
CA SER A 113 -21.56 13.73 5.63
C SER A 113 -20.59 13.21 4.56
N SER A 114 -19.28 13.25 4.80
CA SER A 114 -18.26 12.90 3.82
C SER A 114 -16.99 12.35 4.49
N PRO A 115 -17.10 11.22 5.20
CA PRO A 115 -15.96 10.66 5.90
C PRO A 115 -14.87 10.21 4.91
N SER A 116 -13.63 10.16 5.38
CA SER A 116 -12.53 9.64 4.57
C SER A 116 -12.83 8.22 4.10
N GLU A 117 -12.81 8.00 2.78
CA GLU A 117 -13.10 6.70 2.17
C GLU A 117 -12.14 5.60 2.64
N ILE A 118 -10.84 5.88 2.75
CA ILE A 118 -9.89 4.89 3.32
C ILE A 118 -10.09 4.82 4.83
N ALA A 119 -10.50 3.63 5.31
CA ALA A 119 -10.67 3.31 6.72
C ALA A 119 -9.37 2.79 7.35
N SER A 120 -8.60 2.00 6.61
CA SER A 120 -7.30 1.49 7.06
C SER A 120 -6.40 1.23 5.87
N ALA A 121 -5.09 1.24 6.11
CA ALA A 121 -4.09 0.83 5.15
C ALA A 121 -2.91 0.17 5.86
N PHE A 122 -2.35 -0.86 5.27
CA PHE A 122 -1.18 -1.57 5.76
C PHE A 122 -0.13 -1.64 4.67
N TRP A 123 1.07 -1.19 4.98
CA TRP A 123 2.21 -1.25 4.09
C TRP A 123 3.26 -2.20 4.66
N SER A 124 3.89 -2.99 3.80
CA SER A 124 5.07 -3.77 4.13
C SER A 124 6.10 -3.70 3.03
N GLY A 125 7.37 -3.90 3.38
CA GLY A 125 8.43 -3.98 2.40
C GLY A 125 9.65 -4.73 2.90
N ARG A 126 10.37 -5.30 1.95
CA ARG A 126 11.60 -6.05 2.14
C ARG A 126 12.76 -5.30 1.54
N PHE A 127 13.85 -5.18 2.28
CA PHE A 127 15.03 -4.42 1.92
C PHE A 127 16.26 -5.33 1.90
N ALA A 128 17.14 -5.11 0.92
CA ALA A 128 18.47 -5.71 0.92
C ALA A 128 19.33 -5.08 2.01
N ASN A 129 20.13 -5.89 2.69
CA ASN A 129 21.04 -5.42 3.74
C ASN A 129 22.06 -4.41 3.20
N GLU A 130 22.59 -4.69 2.01
CA GLU A 130 23.67 -3.94 1.37
C GLU A 130 23.28 -2.51 1.05
N SER A 131 22.03 -2.30 0.64
CA SER A 131 21.50 -0.98 0.26
C SER A 131 20.71 -0.30 1.37
N PHE A 132 20.52 -0.96 2.51
CA PHE A 132 19.81 -0.35 3.61
C PHE A 132 20.64 0.79 4.23
N SER A 133 19.99 1.79 4.78
CA SER A 133 20.61 2.95 5.40
C SER A 133 19.84 3.28 6.66
N VAL A 134 20.58 3.72 7.68
CA VAL A 134 20.00 4.22 8.93
C VAL A 134 19.40 5.62 8.78
N SER A 135 19.50 6.21 7.58
CA SER A 135 19.01 7.55 7.26
C SER A 135 18.47 7.64 5.83
N GLY A 136 17.57 8.59 5.58
CA GLY A 136 17.01 8.81 4.24
C GLY A 136 16.05 7.70 3.79
N TYR A 137 15.79 7.66 2.48
CA TYR A 137 14.95 6.65 1.86
C TYR A 137 15.73 5.37 1.59
N ASN A 138 15.11 4.24 1.94
CA ASN A 138 15.59 2.92 1.55
C ASN A 138 14.72 2.42 0.41
N ARG A 139 15.33 1.99 -0.70
CA ARG A 139 14.60 1.37 -1.80
C ARG A 139 14.29 -0.09 -1.43
N PRO A 140 13.01 -0.49 -1.37
CA PRO A 140 12.65 -1.88 -1.16
C PRO A 140 12.98 -2.72 -2.39
N GLU A 141 13.24 -4.01 -2.19
CA GLU A 141 13.21 -5.02 -3.24
C GLU A 141 11.77 -5.38 -3.62
N PHE A 142 10.89 -5.40 -2.62
CA PHE A 142 9.47 -5.68 -2.71
C PHE A 142 8.71 -4.77 -1.76
N ALA A 143 7.57 -4.24 -2.20
CA ALA A 143 6.63 -3.54 -1.36
C ALA A 143 5.22 -4.08 -1.57
N SER A 144 4.42 -4.08 -0.52
CA SER A 144 3.00 -4.39 -0.58
C SER A 144 2.22 -3.35 0.21
N LEU A 145 1.10 -2.91 -0.33
CA LEU A 145 0.13 -2.05 0.32
C LEU A 145 -1.23 -2.74 0.22
N SER A 146 -1.94 -2.89 1.33
CA SER A 146 -3.37 -3.19 1.32
C SER A 146 -4.14 -2.04 1.97
N PHE A 147 -5.34 -1.77 1.49
CA PHE A 147 -6.20 -0.75 2.07
C PHE A 147 -7.66 -1.16 2.00
N THR A 148 -8.42 -0.76 3.02
CA THR A 148 -9.85 -1.02 3.11
C THR A 148 -10.58 0.31 2.98
N GLY A 149 -11.42 0.41 1.96
CA GLY A 149 -12.41 1.48 1.81
C GLY A 149 -13.60 1.27 2.74
N ARG A 150 -14.41 2.30 2.92
CA ARG A 150 -15.66 2.25 3.67
C ARG A 150 -16.82 1.78 2.79
N SER A 151 -16.78 2.18 1.51
CA SER A 151 -17.88 2.02 0.57
C SER A 151 -17.44 1.57 -0.81
N LEU A 152 -16.19 1.83 -1.20
CA LEU A 152 -15.67 1.55 -2.55
C LEU A 152 -14.86 0.25 -2.64
N GLY A 153 -15.02 -0.66 -1.68
CA GLY A 153 -14.31 -1.93 -1.63
C GLY A 153 -12.93 -1.83 -0.98
N HIS A 154 -12.03 -2.74 -1.34
CA HIS A 154 -10.67 -2.78 -0.84
C HIS A 154 -9.67 -2.97 -1.98
N GLY A 155 -8.40 -2.68 -1.73
CA GLY A 155 -7.38 -2.83 -2.74
C GLY A 155 -6.03 -3.23 -2.19
N GLU A 156 -5.24 -3.82 -3.07
CA GLU A 156 -3.91 -4.34 -2.82
C GLU A 156 -2.98 -3.90 -3.94
N LEU A 157 -1.81 -3.39 -3.59
CA LEU A 157 -0.74 -3.09 -4.51
C LEU A 157 0.47 -3.91 -4.11
N PHE A 158 0.98 -4.74 -5.00
CA PHE A 158 2.26 -5.42 -4.86
C PHE A 158 3.23 -4.86 -5.89
N GLN A 159 4.42 -4.47 -5.44
CA GLN A 159 5.47 -3.90 -6.27
C GLN A 159 6.74 -4.74 -6.12
N GLU A 160 7.31 -5.14 -7.23
CA GLU A 160 8.59 -5.83 -7.32
C GLU A 160 9.61 -4.92 -8.02
N PHE A 161 10.71 -4.57 -7.36
CA PHE A 161 11.67 -3.58 -7.88
C PHE A 161 12.95 -4.17 -8.48
N ILE A 162 13.17 -5.49 -8.33
CA ILE A 162 14.47 -6.11 -8.66
C ILE A 162 14.44 -7.14 -9.79
N ARG A 163 13.47 -8.05 -9.87
CA ARG A 163 13.41 -9.06 -10.95
C ARG A 163 12.46 -8.57 -12.03
N ASN A 164 11.17 -8.85 -11.87
CA ASN A 164 10.18 -8.56 -12.91
C ASN A 164 9.97 -7.07 -13.15
N LYS A 165 10.35 -6.21 -12.18
CA LYS A 165 10.09 -4.76 -12.21
C LYS A 165 8.64 -4.53 -12.62
N SER A 166 7.74 -4.91 -11.73
CA SER A 166 6.32 -4.97 -12.04
C SER A 166 5.49 -4.54 -10.85
N ASP A 167 4.37 -3.92 -11.16
CA ASP A 167 3.34 -3.56 -10.19
C ASP A 167 2.08 -4.37 -10.47
N MET A 168 1.44 -4.86 -9.42
CA MET A 168 0.15 -5.53 -9.48
C MET A 168 -0.80 -4.81 -8.52
N LEU A 169 -1.79 -4.14 -9.08
CA LEU A 169 -2.85 -3.46 -8.34
C LEU A 169 -4.13 -4.26 -8.48
N THR A 170 -4.66 -4.76 -7.38
CA THR A 170 -5.93 -5.48 -7.32
C THR A 170 -6.92 -4.64 -6.53
N PHE A 171 -8.14 -4.51 -7.03
CA PHE A 171 -9.28 -4.01 -6.29
C PHE A 171 -10.34 -5.10 -6.24
N LEU A 172 -10.98 -5.23 -5.08
CA LEU A 172 -11.96 -6.26 -4.75
C LEU A 172 -13.17 -5.60 -4.10
N ASP A 173 -14.34 -6.21 -4.27
CA ASP A 173 -15.64 -5.68 -3.84
C ASP A 173 -15.86 -4.23 -4.31
N THR A 174 -15.39 -3.92 -5.52
CA THR A 174 -15.41 -2.56 -6.05
C THR A 174 -16.82 -2.09 -6.39
N SER A 175 -17.04 -0.79 -6.24
CA SER A 175 -18.26 -0.10 -6.68
C SER A 175 -17.89 1.28 -7.23
N GLY A 176 -18.63 1.71 -8.25
CA GLY A 176 -18.47 3.01 -8.92
C GLY A 176 -17.28 3.10 -9.87
N ILE A 177 -16.54 2.01 -10.10
CA ILE A 177 -15.41 1.97 -11.03
C ILE A 177 -15.86 1.30 -12.33
N THR A 178 -15.88 2.07 -13.42
CA THR A 178 -16.23 1.52 -14.74
C THR A 178 -15.00 1.20 -15.57
N VAL A 179 -14.95 0.00 -16.13
CA VAL A 179 -13.93 -0.48 -17.09
C VAL A 179 -14.65 -0.93 -18.36
N ASP A 180 -14.33 -0.31 -19.50
CA ASP A 180 -15.00 -0.56 -20.79
C ASP A 180 -16.54 -0.55 -20.74
N GLY A 181 -17.09 0.37 -19.95
CA GLY A 181 -18.54 0.54 -19.77
C GLY A 181 -19.20 -0.52 -18.88
N GLN A 182 -18.43 -1.43 -18.28
CA GLN A 182 -18.88 -2.36 -17.25
C GLN A 182 -18.44 -1.89 -15.87
N GLU A 183 -19.15 -2.28 -14.82
CA GLU A 183 -18.77 -2.04 -13.42
C GLU A 183 -18.40 -3.38 -12.77
N PRO A 184 -17.16 -3.88 -12.99
CA PRO A 184 -16.72 -5.14 -12.39
C PRO A 184 -16.59 -5.01 -10.87
N ASP A 185 -16.72 -6.12 -10.14
CA ASP A 185 -16.49 -6.15 -8.68
C ASP A 185 -15.03 -6.47 -8.34
N CYS A 186 -14.29 -7.08 -9.27
CA CYS A 186 -12.87 -7.39 -9.20
C CYS A 186 -12.12 -6.75 -10.38
N ILE A 187 -11.07 -6.00 -10.09
CA ILE A 187 -10.17 -5.41 -11.09
C ILE A 187 -8.74 -5.73 -10.70
N ARG A 188 -7.96 -6.37 -11.58
CA ARG A 188 -6.52 -6.57 -11.39
C ARG A 188 -5.77 -5.96 -12.54
N VAL A 189 -4.90 -4.99 -12.24
CA VAL A 189 -4.01 -4.33 -13.17
C VAL A 189 -2.59 -4.83 -12.93
N ARG A 190 -1.95 -5.33 -13.98
CA ARG A 190 -0.52 -5.66 -13.98
C ARG A 190 0.22 -4.70 -14.88
N VAL A 191 1.22 -4.01 -14.35
CA VAL A 191 2.16 -3.17 -15.08
C VAL A 191 3.50 -3.90 -15.11
N ASP A 192 4.01 -4.17 -16.30
CA ASP A 192 5.32 -4.77 -16.52
C ASP A 192 6.25 -3.69 -17.11
N TYR A 193 7.17 -3.17 -16.30
CA TYR A 193 8.02 -2.05 -16.72
C TYR A 193 9.11 -2.48 -17.70
N GLU A 194 9.53 -3.75 -17.71
CA GLU A 194 10.54 -4.24 -18.65
C GLU A 194 9.94 -4.51 -20.03
N ALA A 195 8.75 -5.11 -20.06
CA ALA A 195 8.02 -5.33 -21.31
C ALA A 195 7.28 -4.07 -21.81
N ALA A 196 7.19 -3.03 -20.97
CA ALA A 196 6.35 -1.86 -21.20
C ALA A 196 4.87 -2.23 -21.46
N GLU A 197 4.34 -3.23 -20.77
CA GLU A 197 2.96 -3.70 -20.94
C GLU A 197 2.09 -3.35 -19.73
N VAL A 198 0.82 -3.02 -19.99
CA VAL A 198 -0.23 -2.95 -18.96
C VAL A 198 -1.37 -3.88 -19.35
N ARG A 199 -1.73 -4.78 -18.44
CA ARG A 199 -2.84 -5.73 -18.58
C ARG A 199 -3.88 -5.47 -17.51
N VAL A 200 -5.14 -5.35 -17.91
CA VAL A 200 -6.29 -5.18 -17.01
C VAL A 200 -7.16 -6.42 -17.10
N PHE A 201 -7.37 -7.05 -15.95
CA PHE A 201 -8.22 -8.23 -15.76
C PHE A 201 -9.43 -7.82 -14.95
N THR A 202 -10.61 -8.31 -15.32
CA THR A 202 -11.86 -7.95 -14.65
C THR A 202 -12.76 -9.17 -14.49
N SER A 203 -13.57 -9.21 -13.44
CA SER A 203 -14.65 -10.17 -13.26
C SER A 203 -15.84 -9.54 -12.54
N SER A 204 -16.99 -10.21 -12.59
CA SER A 204 -18.24 -9.79 -11.92
C SER A 204 -18.97 -11.03 -11.42
N GLY A 205 -19.24 -11.10 -10.12
CA GLY A 205 -19.98 -12.21 -9.49
C GLY A 205 -19.22 -13.54 -9.53
N GLU A 206 -17.89 -13.50 -9.64
CA GLU A 206 -17.04 -14.68 -9.71
C GLU A 206 -16.29 -14.85 -8.39
N ASP A 207 -16.54 -15.93 -7.66
CA ASP A 207 -15.80 -16.20 -6.43
C ASP A 207 -14.32 -16.54 -6.73
N PRO A 208 -13.36 -16.22 -5.84
CA PRO A 208 -11.93 -16.51 -6.05
C PRO A 208 -11.62 -18.00 -6.20
N THR A 209 -12.50 -18.86 -5.72
CA THR A 209 -12.34 -20.31 -5.72
C THR A 209 -13.63 -20.98 -6.16
N ILE A 210 -13.50 -22.13 -6.83
CA ILE A 210 -14.60 -23.02 -7.18
C ILE A 210 -14.44 -24.32 -6.38
N GLU A 211 -15.55 -24.85 -5.91
CA GLU A 211 -15.63 -26.16 -5.26
C GLU A 211 -16.06 -27.20 -6.29
N ASP A 212 -15.39 -28.35 -6.30
CA ASP A 212 -15.78 -29.50 -7.10
C ASP A 212 -16.94 -30.22 -6.41
N ASP A 213 -18.11 -30.25 -7.05
CA ASP A 213 -19.35 -30.80 -6.47
C ASP A 213 -19.27 -32.31 -6.12
N GLU A 214 -18.35 -33.07 -6.74
CA GLU A 214 -18.22 -34.52 -6.53
C GLU A 214 -17.22 -34.85 -5.41
N THR A 215 -16.17 -34.05 -5.26
CA THR A 215 -15.05 -34.31 -4.34
C THR A 215 -15.02 -33.35 -3.14
N GLY A 216 -15.68 -32.20 -3.23
CA GLY A 216 -15.60 -31.10 -2.27
C GLY A 216 -14.24 -30.38 -2.28
N GLU A 217 -13.39 -30.64 -3.27
CA GLU A 217 -12.08 -30.01 -3.37
C GLU A 217 -12.20 -28.58 -3.91
N THR A 218 -11.53 -27.63 -3.25
CA THR A 218 -11.50 -26.23 -3.66
C THR A 218 -10.30 -25.96 -4.57
N SER A 219 -10.53 -25.30 -5.71
CA SER A 219 -9.47 -24.86 -6.62
C SER A 219 -9.65 -23.39 -7.04
N PRO A 220 -8.60 -22.71 -7.52
CA PRO A 220 -8.72 -21.31 -7.99
C PRO A 220 -9.70 -21.20 -9.16
N ASN A 221 -10.68 -20.29 -9.07
CA ASN A 221 -11.62 -20.04 -10.17
C ASN A 221 -10.91 -19.26 -11.29
N PRO A 222 -10.73 -19.81 -12.50
CA PRO A 222 -10.05 -19.10 -13.60
C PRO A 222 -10.83 -17.89 -14.13
N ALA A 223 -12.14 -17.78 -13.84
CA ALA A 223 -12.96 -16.64 -14.23
C ALA A 223 -12.76 -15.41 -13.32
N HIS A 224 -12.37 -15.62 -12.06
CA HIS A 224 -12.09 -14.53 -11.13
C HIS A 224 -10.84 -13.73 -11.53
N CYS A 225 -10.91 -12.40 -11.49
CA CYS A 225 -9.86 -11.52 -12.01
C CYS A 225 -8.47 -11.76 -11.37
N GLY A 226 -8.45 -12.20 -10.10
CA GLY A 226 -7.23 -12.56 -9.38
C GLY A 226 -6.49 -13.78 -9.95
N ASN A 227 -7.18 -14.67 -10.67
CA ASN A 227 -6.65 -15.94 -11.17
C ASN A 227 -6.50 -15.99 -12.69
N GLN A 228 -7.12 -15.05 -13.41
CA GLN A 228 -7.00 -14.93 -14.86
C GLN A 228 -5.52 -14.90 -15.29
N GLN A 229 -5.22 -15.42 -16.47
CA GLN A 229 -3.84 -15.50 -16.99
C GLN A 229 -3.69 -14.60 -18.21
N ASN A 230 -2.43 -14.40 -18.65
CA ASN A 230 -2.15 -13.67 -19.88
C ASN A 230 -2.93 -14.29 -21.06
N GLY A 231 -3.59 -13.44 -21.85
CA GLY A 231 -4.52 -13.83 -22.91
C GLY A 231 -5.99 -13.78 -22.50
N SER A 232 -6.28 -13.61 -21.20
CA SER A 232 -7.64 -13.41 -20.67
C SER A 232 -7.89 -11.98 -20.21
N GLU A 233 -6.96 -11.05 -20.46
CA GLU A 233 -7.15 -9.64 -20.11
C GLU A 233 -8.37 -9.02 -20.81
N ALA A 234 -9.13 -8.20 -20.08
CA ALA A 234 -10.18 -7.37 -20.63
C ALA A 234 -9.59 -6.23 -21.47
N ILE A 235 -8.48 -5.64 -21.00
CA ILE A 235 -7.79 -4.57 -21.72
C ILE A 235 -6.28 -4.79 -21.70
N PHE A 236 -5.66 -4.50 -22.84
CA PHE A 236 -4.21 -4.51 -23.02
C PHE A 236 -3.72 -3.15 -23.56
N TYR A 237 -2.71 -2.60 -22.91
CA TYR A 237 -2.03 -1.39 -23.37
C TYR A 237 -0.53 -1.64 -23.54
N GLN A 238 0.02 -1.08 -24.62
CA GLN A 238 1.45 -0.82 -24.72
C GLN A 238 1.74 0.52 -24.05
N SER A 239 2.58 0.51 -23.03
CA SER A 239 2.97 1.70 -22.28
C SER A 239 4.19 2.37 -22.94
N VAL A 240 4.33 3.67 -22.72
CA VAL A 240 5.49 4.43 -23.17
C VAL A 240 6.29 4.83 -21.94
N THR A 241 7.57 4.46 -21.91
CA THR A 241 8.49 4.87 -20.85
C THR A 241 8.69 6.38 -20.92
N ILE A 242 8.53 7.06 -19.77
CA ILE A 242 8.84 8.48 -19.62
C ILE A 242 10.15 8.59 -18.86
N ASP A 243 11.24 8.94 -19.56
CA ASP A 243 12.60 8.93 -19.02
C ASP A 243 12.84 9.92 -17.85
N GLU A 244 11.96 10.92 -17.65
CA GLU A 244 12.16 12.02 -16.70
C GLU A 244 11.51 11.83 -15.32
N ARG A 245 10.99 10.64 -14.99
CA ARG A 245 10.37 10.33 -13.67
C ARG A 245 11.04 9.14 -12.97
N GLN A 246 12.35 9.23 -12.71
CA GLN A 246 13.05 8.32 -11.79
C GLN A 246 13.62 9.07 -10.60
#